data_AF-A0A2E8YQX1-F1
#
_entry.id   AF-A0A2E8YQX1-F1
#
_cell.length_a   1.000
_cell.length_b   1.000
_cell.length_c   1.000
_cell.angle_alpha   90.00
_cell.angle_beta   90.00
_cell.angle_gamma   90.00
#
_symmetry.space_group_name_H-M   'P 1'
#
loop_
_entity.id
_entity.type
_entity.pdbx_description
1 polymer ?
#
loop_
_entity_poly.entity_id
_entity_poly.type
_entity_poly.pdbx_seq_one_letter_code
_entity_poly.pdbx_strand_id
1 'polypeptide(L)'
;MEKEFQVAFKYSTFFRSVADKNYRSFYILMPYEGVAMTDPEEILRQRLMYQSKRRGTKEADMIIGQFAIENIHSMTPEELRQFGSLLEESDPDLMSWISGIKTPPDYHKNDIFKRICNFKNILLNH
;
A
#
# COMPACT_ATOMS: atom_id res chain seq x y z
N MET A 1 26.67 1.38 2.36
CA MET A 1 26.46 2.45 3.35
C MET A 1 26.78 3.85 2.82
N GLU A 2 28.01 4.17 2.38
CA GLU A 2 28.34 5.54 1.90
C GLU A 2 27.55 6.02 0.66
N LYS A 3 27.19 5.09 -0.24
CA LYS A 3 26.41 5.44 -1.44
C LYS A 3 24.96 5.85 -1.14
N GLU A 4 24.36 5.33 -0.07
CA GLU A 4 22.97 5.65 0.30
C GLU A 4 22.85 7.02 0.97
N PHE A 5 23.88 7.43 1.71
CA PHE A 5 23.91 8.73 2.39
C PHE A 5 24.09 9.91 1.40
N GLN A 6 24.91 9.71 0.36
CA GLN A 6 25.11 10.68 -0.73
C GLN A 6 23.83 10.89 -1.55
N VAL A 7 23.07 9.81 -1.76
CA VAL A 7 21.77 9.82 -2.45
C VAL A 7 20.76 10.64 -1.63
N ALA A 8 20.62 10.38 -0.33
CA ALA A 8 19.72 11.13 0.55
C ALA A 8 20.04 12.64 0.64
N PHE A 9 21.33 13.01 0.64
CA PHE A 9 21.75 14.41 0.80
C PHE A 9 21.53 15.24 -0.48
N LYS A 10 21.69 14.64 -1.66
CA LYS A 10 21.50 15.30 -2.96
C LYS A 10 20.03 15.63 -3.23
N TYR A 11 19.10 14.84 -2.69
CA TYR A 11 17.67 15.11 -2.84
C TYR A 11 17.18 16.24 -1.92
N SER A 12 17.77 16.41 -0.73
CA SER A 12 17.36 17.44 0.24
C SER A 12 17.45 18.88 -0.31
N THR A 13 18.43 19.14 -1.18
CA THR A 13 18.62 20.46 -1.79
C THR A 13 17.71 20.69 -3.00
N PHE A 14 17.37 19.63 -3.75
CA PHE A 14 16.40 19.70 -4.85
C PHE A 14 14.96 19.89 -4.36
N PHE A 15 14.62 19.32 -3.19
CA PHE A 15 13.28 19.38 -2.60
C PHE A 15 12.82 20.78 -2.15
N ARG A 16 13.74 21.72 -1.94
CA ARG A 16 13.39 23.06 -1.44
C ARG A 16 12.82 23.99 -2.52
N SER A 17 13.01 23.65 -3.80
CA SER A 17 12.63 24.49 -4.94
C SER A 17 11.23 24.17 -5.51
N VAL A 18 10.75 22.92 -5.35
CA VAL A 18 9.51 22.45 -5.99
C VAL A 18 8.29 22.53 -5.04
N ALA A 19 8.46 23.15 -3.87
CA ALA A 19 7.45 23.28 -2.83
C ALA A 19 6.42 24.41 -3.09
N ASP A 20 6.21 24.80 -4.34
CA ASP A 20 5.16 25.74 -4.71
C ASP A 20 3.95 24.99 -5.29
N LYS A 21 2.98 24.77 -4.40
CA LYS A 21 1.52 24.67 -4.62
C LYS A 21 1.04 23.57 -5.58
N ASN A 22 0.45 22.54 -4.97
CA ASN A 22 -0.33 21.44 -5.57
C ASN A 22 0.42 20.18 -6.05
N TYR A 23 1.39 19.72 -5.27
CA TYR A 23 1.88 18.33 -5.37
C TYR A 23 1.36 17.47 -4.20
N ARG A 24 0.11 17.01 -4.33
CA ARG A 24 -0.38 15.76 -3.67
C ARG A 24 0.25 14.49 -4.29
N SER A 25 1.25 14.68 -5.14
CA SER A 25 1.90 13.72 -6.05
C SER A 25 3.40 13.59 -5.76
N PHE A 26 3.80 13.67 -4.48
CA PHE A 26 5.22 13.64 -4.09
C PHE A 26 5.77 12.23 -3.83
N TYR A 27 4.91 11.21 -3.79
CA TYR A 27 5.31 9.82 -3.52
C TYR A 27 5.76 9.03 -4.77
N ILE A 28 5.80 9.67 -5.95
CA ILE A 28 6.21 9.00 -7.21
C ILE A 28 7.75 8.80 -7.29
N LEU A 29 8.54 9.41 -6.39
CA LEU A 29 10.01 9.42 -6.47
C LEU A 29 10.73 8.73 -5.29
N MET A 30 10.13 7.71 -4.68
CA MET A 30 10.89 6.82 -3.79
C MET A 30 10.81 5.35 -4.26
N PRO A 31 11.58 4.98 -5.29
CA PRO A 31 11.88 3.57 -5.53
C PRO A 31 12.74 3.05 -4.38
N TYR A 32 12.39 1.87 -3.84
CA TYR A 32 13.16 1.23 -2.77
C TYR A 32 14.63 0.96 -3.16
N GLU A 33 14.99 1.01 -4.46
CA GLU A 33 16.39 0.87 -4.92
C GLU A 33 16.76 1.78 -6.11
N GLY A 34 16.26 3.02 -6.15
CA GLY A 34 16.77 4.00 -7.12
C GLY A 34 16.42 3.75 -8.61
N VAL A 35 15.44 2.88 -8.90
CA VAL A 35 14.98 2.60 -10.26
C VAL A 35 13.93 3.63 -10.69
N ALA A 36 14.15 4.33 -11.81
CA ALA A 36 13.14 5.18 -12.42
C ALA A 36 12.00 4.30 -12.97
N MET A 37 10.84 4.33 -12.30
CA MET A 37 9.66 3.59 -12.75
C MET A 37 8.95 4.40 -13.83
N THR A 38 8.80 3.81 -15.02
CA THR A 38 8.14 4.43 -16.17
C THR A 38 6.74 3.85 -16.43
N ASP A 39 6.44 2.68 -15.86
CA ASP A 39 5.14 2.02 -16.01
C ASP A 39 4.14 2.49 -14.93
N PRO A 40 2.97 3.05 -15.32
CA PRO A 40 1.94 3.48 -14.38
C PRO A 40 1.43 2.38 -13.44
N GLU A 41 1.36 1.13 -13.89
CA GLU A 41 0.88 0.03 -13.04
C GLU A 41 1.90 -0.33 -11.96
N GLU A 42 3.17 -0.42 -12.32
CA GLU A 42 4.23 -0.69 -11.36
C GLU A 42 4.32 0.43 -10.31
N ILE A 43 4.17 1.70 -10.72
CA ILE A 43 4.07 2.84 -9.79
C ILE A 43 2.91 2.65 -8.80
N LEU A 44 1.75 2.21 -9.30
CA LEU A 44 0.59 1.94 -8.45
C LEU A 44 0.86 0.80 -7.47
N ARG A 45 1.46 -0.32 -7.92
CA ARG A 45 1.83 -1.46 -7.05
C ARG A 45 2.75 -1.02 -5.90
N GLN A 46 3.81 -0.26 -6.20
CA GLN A 46 4.72 0.23 -5.15
C GLN A 46 4.03 1.18 -4.19
N ARG A 47 3.18 2.08 -4.71
CA ARG A 47 2.40 3.00 -3.88
C ARG A 47 1.47 2.26 -2.92
N LEU A 48 0.82 1.20 -3.40
CA LEU A 48 -0.09 0.37 -2.60
C LEU A 48 0.69 -0.46 -1.57
N MET A 49 1.81 -1.08 -1.96
CA MET A 49 2.71 -1.79 -1.04
C MET A 49 3.14 -0.90 0.14
N TYR A 50 3.53 0.33 -0.15
CA TYR A 50 3.94 1.28 0.86
C TYR A 50 2.80 1.67 1.81
N GLN A 51 1.59 1.88 1.28
CA GLN A 51 0.42 2.16 2.10
C GLN A 51 0.06 0.97 3.00
N SER A 52 0.14 -0.26 2.49
CA SER A 52 -0.10 -1.47 3.27
C SER A 52 0.86 -1.60 4.46
N LYS A 53 2.13 -1.21 4.29
CA LYS A 53 3.18 -1.25 5.32
C LYS A 53 3.15 -0.11 6.33
N ARG A 54 2.29 0.90 6.13
CA ARG A 54 2.21 2.11 6.98
C ARG A 54 0.88 2.23 7.72
N ARG A 55 0.20 1.10 7.91
CA ARG A 55 -1.01 1.02 8.72
C ARG A 55 -0.67 1.37 10.19
N GLY A 56 -1.57 2.09 10.84
CA GLY A 56 -1.44 2.59 12.21
C GLY A 56 -1.59 1.52 13.29
N THR A 57 -2.02 0.31 12.95
CA THR A 57 -2.09 -0.83 13.89
C THR A 57 -1.22 -2.00 13.42
N LYS A 58 -0.52 -2.63 14.37
CA LYS A 58 0.36 -3.78 14.11
C LYS A 58 -0.38 -4.96 13.49
N GLU A 59 -1.63 -5.18 13.88
CA GLU A 59 -2.47 -6.27 13.36
C GLU A 59 -2.85 -6.02 11.89
N ALA A 60 -3.27 -4.80 11.54
CA ALA A 60 -3.58 -4.45 10.16
C ALA A 60 -2.33 -4.51 9.28
N ASP A 61 -1.19 -4.02 9.76
CA ASP A 61 0.09 -4.13 9.04
C ASP A 61 0.48 -5.59 8.80
N MET A 62 0.34 -6.46 9.81
CA MET A 62 0.67 -7.87 9.68
C MET A 62 -0.22 -8.58 8.64
N ILE A 63 -1.53 -8.36 8.66
CA ILE A 63 -2.45 -9.04 7.73
C ILE A 63 -2.36 -8.43 6.33
N ILE A 64 -2.52 -7.10 6.23
CA ILE A 64 -2.61 -6.40 4.95
C ILE A 64 -1.24 -6.25 4.29
N GLY A 65 -0.20 -5.97 5.08
CA GLY A 65 1.17 -5.87 4.59
C GLY A 65 1.66 -7.22 4.03
N GLN A 66 1.44 -8.32 4.76
CA GLN A 66 1.82 -9.64 4.27
C GLN A 66 1.00 -10.06 3.05
N PHE A 67 -0.32 -9.81 3.07
CA PHE A 67 -1.17 -10.06 1.90
C PHE A 67 -0.66 -9.30 0.66
N ALA A 68 -0.28 -8.03 0.81
CA ALA A 68 0.27 -7.23 -0.27
C ALA A 68 1.59 -7.81 -0.79
N ILE A 69 2.51 -8.20 0.09
CA ILE A 69 3.80 -8.81 -0.31
C ILE A 69 3.58 -10.04 -1.20
N GLU A 70 2.61 -10.89 -0.84
CA GLU A 70 2.38 -12.15 -1.56
C GLU A 70 1.55 -11.99 -2.84
N ASN A 71 0.65 -11.00 -2.89
CA ASN A 71 -0.38 -10.94 -3.95
C ASN A 71 -0.23 -9.74 -4.89
N ILE A 72 0.47 -8.66 -4.54
CA ILE A 72 0.43 -7.41 -5.32
C ILE A 72 0.99 -7.53 -6.74
N HIS A 73 1.93 -8.44 -6.94
CA HIS A 73 2.54 -8.68 -8.25
C HIS A 73 1.65 -9.51 -9.19
N SER A 74 0.71 -10.27 -8.64
CA SER A 74 -0.24 -11.09 -9.41
C SER A 74 -1.61 -10.43 -9.60
N MET A 75 -1.84 -9.28 -8.97
CA MET A 75 -3.08 -8.52 -9.11
C MET A 75 -3.20 -7.86 -10.49
N THR A 76 -4.39 -8.00 -11.07
CA THR A 76 -4.84 -7.27 -12.25
C THR A 76 -5.03 -5.78 -11.94
N PRO A 77 -5.07 -4.90 -12.95
CA PRO A 77 -5.28 -3.46 -12.74
C PRO A 77 -6.58 -3.13 -11.99
N GLU A 78 -7.63 -3.92 -12.20
CA GLU A 78 -8.90 -3.76 -11.49
C GLU A 78 -8.78 -4.15 -10.02
N GLU A 79 -8.09 -5.26 -9.73
CA GLU A 79 -7.80 -5.68 -8.37
C GLU A 79 -6.92 -4.68 -7.62
N LEU A 80 -5.95 -4.06 -8.29
CA LEU A 80 -5.12 -2.99 -7.70
C LEU A 80 -5.96 -1.77 -7.33
N ARG A 81 -6.96 -1.39 -8.15
CA ARG A 81 -7.89 -0.31 -7.83
C ARG A 81 -8.77 -0.65 -6.63
N GLN A 82 -9.31 -1.86 -6.60
CA GLN A 82 -10.13 -2.36 -5.48
C GLN A 82 -9.33 -2.41 -4.18
N PHE A 83 -8.09 -2.92 -4.25
CA PHE A 83 -7.18 -2.92 -3.12
C PHE A 83 -6.85 -1.49 -2.67
N GLY A 84 -6.57 -0.59 -3.61
CA GLY A 84 -6.34 0.83 -3.30
C GLY A 84 -7.50 1.50 -2.59
N SER A 85 -8.73 1.28 -3.04
CA SER A 85 -9.93 1.81 -2.36
C SER A 85 -10.06 1.27 -0.94
N LEU A 86 -9.73 -0.01 -0.72
CA LEU A 86 -9.68 -0.60 0.63
C LEU A 86 -8.55 0.01 1.48
N LEU A 87 -7.46 0.47 0.85
CA LEU A 87 -6.36 1.16 1.53
C LEU A 87 -6.68 2.57 2.01
N GLU A 88 -7.68 3.21 1.41
CA GLU A 88 -8.14 4.55 1.80
C GLU A 88 -9.02 4.54 3.07
N GLU A 89 -9.56 3.38 3.45
CA GLU A 89 -10.41 3.21 4.62
C GLU A 89 -9.61 3.16 5.93
N SER A 90 -10.28 3.53 7.03
CA SER A 90 -9.68 3.54 8.37
C SER A 90 -9.31 2.14 8.84
N ASP A 91 -8.15 2.00 9.52
CA ASP A 91 -7.71 0.70 10.04
C ASP A 91 -8.73 0.03 10.97
N PRO A 92 -9.37 0.75 11.93
CA PRO A 92 -10.37 0.14 12.80
C PRO A 92 -11.58 -0.42 12.03
N ASP A 93 -12.05 0.27 11.00
CA ASP A 93 -13.18 -0.19 10.20
C ASP A 93 -12.79 -1.38 9.33
N LEU A 94 -11.62 -1.31 8.69
CA LEU A 94 -11.08 -2.42 7.91
C LEU A 94 -10.95 -3.69 8.75
N MET A 95 -10.36 -3.58 9.94
CA MET A 95 -10.18 -4.70 10.85
C MET A 95 -11.52 -5.24 11.38
N SER A 96 -12.51 -4.35 11.58
CA SER A 96 -13.87 -4.76 11.96
C SER A 96 -14.55 -5.57 10.85
N TRP A 97 -14.35 -5.20 9.58
CA TRP A 97 -14.89 -5.94 8.44
C TRP A 97 -14.20 -7.29 8.26
N ILE A 98 -12.87 -7.32 8.30
CA ILE A 98 -12.09 -8.57 8.15
C ILE A 98 -12.39 -9.55 9.29
N SER A 99 -12.66 -9.03 10.49
CA SER A 99 -13.05 -9.86 11.65
C SER A 99 -14.52 -10.28 11.64
N GLY A 100 -15.31 -9.82 10.66
CA GLY A 100 -16.74 -10.11 10.60
C GLY A 100 -17.58 -9.42 11.67
N ILE A 101 -17.01 -8.46 12.41
CA ILE A 101 -17.72 -7.68 13.44
C ILE A 101 -18.69 -6.69 12.79
N LYS A 102 -18.28 -6.10 11.66
CA LYS A 102 -19.10 -5.19 10.85
C LYS A 102 -19.21 -5.72 9.42
N THR A 103 -20.29 -5.38 8.73
CA THR A 103 -20.42 -5.63 7.29
C THR A 103 -19.69 -4.54 6.50
N PRO A 104 -18.84 -4.89 5.52
CA PRO A 104 -18.26 -3.91 4.63
C PRO A 104 -19.35 -3.27 3.75
N PRO A 105 -19.18 -2.01 3.33
CA PRO A 105 -20.01 -1.38 2.31
C PRO A 105 -20.03 -2.18 1.00
N ASP A 106 -21.09 -2.04 0.20
CA ASP A 106 -21.28 -2.84 -1.02
C ASP A 106 -20.14 -2.71 -2.03
N TYR A 107 -19.51 -1.54 -2.10
CA TYR A 107 -18.37 -1.30 -2.99
C TYR A 107 -17.08 -2.05 -2.58
N HIS A 108 -17.00 -2.51 -1.33
CA HIS A 108 -15.90 -3.33 -0.81
C HIS A 108 -16.22 -4.84 -0.83
N LYS A 109 -17.43 -5.24 -1.26
CA LYS A 109 -17.80 -6.66 -1.40
C LYS A 109 -17.24 -7.28 -2.69
N ASN A 110 -15.95 -7.10 -2.90
CA ASN A 110 -15.21 -7.59 -4.07
C ASN A 110 -14.38 -8.84 -3.73
N ASP A 111 -13.78 -9.44 -4.75
CA ASP A 111 -13.00 -10.68 -4.58
C ASP A 111 -11.69 -10.44 -3.82
N ILE A 112 -11.11 -9.23 -3.90
CA ILE A 112 -9.92 -8.86 -3.10
C ILE A 112 -10.23 -8.89 -1.61
N PHE A 113 -11.37 -8.35 -1.20
CA PHE A 113 -11.79 -8.39 0.20
C PHE A 113 -11.97 -9.84 0.69
N LYS A 114 -12.59 -10.71 -0.11
CA LYS A 114 -12.72 -12.14 0.21
C LYS A 114 -11.36 -12.83 0.37
N ARG A 115 -10.40 -12.52 -0.52
CA ARG A 115 -9.04 -13.06 -0.46
C ARG A 115 -8.32 -12.63 0.82
N ILE A 116 -8.49 -11.38 1.26
CA ILE A 116 -7.93 -10.88 2.52
C ILE A 116 -8.53 -11.60 3.73
N CYS A 117 -9.86 -11.78 3.77
CA CYS A 117 -10.51 -12.53 4.84
C CYS A 117 -10.03 -13.98 4.90
N ASN A 118 -9.85 -14.63 3.75
CA ASN A 118 -9.30 -15.99 3.69
C ASN A 118 -7.83 -16.02 4.18
N PHE A 119 -7.03 -15.03 3.80
CA PHE A 119 -5.64 -14.91 4.23
C PHE A 119 -5.50 -14.81 5.74
N LYS A 120 -6.35 -14.02 6.41
CA LYS A 120 -6.40 -13.96 7.88
C LYS A 120 -6.68 -15.34 8.50
N ASN A 121 -7.63 -16.10 7.95
CA ASN A 121 -7.95 -17.43 8.47
C ASN A 121 -6.76 -18.39 8.35
N ILE A 122 -5.97 -18.28 7.29
CA ILE A 122 -4.75 -19.08 7.13
C ILE A 122 -3.71 -18.70 8.18
N LEU A 123 -3.51 -17.39 8.42
CA LEU A 123 -2.53 -16.90 9.40
C LEU A 123 -2.87 -17.27 10.85
N LEU A 124 -4.15 -17.41 11.21
CA LEU A 124 -4.57 -17.71 12.59
C LEU A 124 -4.74 -19.20 12.88
N ASN A 125 -4.74 -20.06 11.85
CA ASN A 125 -4.89 -21.51 11.98
C ASN A 125 -3.55 -22.27 11.94
N HIS A 126 -2.42 -21.56 11.92
CA HIS A 126 -1.05 -22.08 11.98
C HIS A 126 -0.33 -21.59 13.23
#